data_AF-A0A6N6SBV4-F1
#
_entry.id   AF-A0A6N6SBV4-F1
#
_cell.length_a   1.000
_cell.length_b   1.000
_cell.length_c   1.000
_cell.angle_alpha   90.00
_cell.angle_beta   90.00
_cell.angle_gamma   90.00
#
_symmetry.space_group_name_H-M   'P 1'
#
loop_
_entity.id
_entity.type
_entity.pdbx_description
1 polymer ?
#
loop_
_entity_poly.entity_id
_entity_poly.type
_entity_poly.pdbx_seq_one_letter_code
_entity_poly.pdbx_strand_id
1 'polypeptide(L)'
;TPPRAAASASTAGLLLAVVSGALTSGLGYALWYAILPGLGAARGGVAQLTVPVIALAGGMAFLGEALTLRFLVASVLVLGGVAFATLPRRA
;
A
#
# COMPACT_ATOMS: atom_id res chain seq x y z
N THR A 1 6.81 35.67 -2.34
CA THR A 1 6.31 34.38 -1.81
C THR A 1 5.52 34.68 -0.56
N PRO A 2 4.20 34.41 -0.48
CA PRO A 2 3.47 34.68 0.76
C PRO A 2 4.02 33.77 1.88
N PRO A 3 4.16 34.28 3.12
CA PRO A 3 4.56 33.44 4.25
C PRO A 3 3.48 32.37 4.44
N ARG A 4 3.88 31.09 4.43
CA ARG A 4 2.94 30.00 4.78
C ARG A 4 2.52 30.27 6.23
N ALA A 5 1.23 30.54 6.44
CA ALA A 5 0.68 30.63 7.78
C ALA A 5 1.15 29.39 8.56
N ALA A 6 1.82 29.58 9.69
CA ALA A 6 2.22 28.47 10.53
C ALA A 6 0.96 27.73 10.96
N ALA A 7 0.77 26.51 10.48
CA ALA A 7 -0.37 25.69 10.85
C ALA A 7 -0.33 25.48 12.37
N SER A 8 -1.35 25.99 13.08
CA SER A 8 -1.51 25.74 14.51
C SER A 8 -1.76 24.25 14.72
N ALA A 9 -0.89 23.57 15.46
CA ALA A 9 -1.03 22.14 15.75
C ALA A 9 -2.23 21.92 16.70
N SER A 10 -3.39 21.62 16.12
CA SER A 10 -4.57 21.25 16.90
C SER A 10 -4.40 19.85 17.48
N THR A 11 -5.01 19.59 18.64
CA THR A 11 -5.01 18.25 19.26
C THR A 11 -5.53 17.18 18.30
N ALA A 12 -6.58 17.49 17.54
CA ALA A 12 -7.13 16.59 16.52
C ALA A 12 -6.12 16.31 15.39
N GLY A 13 -5.40 17.33 14.91
CA GLY A 13 -4.37 17.16 13.88
C GLY A 13 -3.20 16.31 14.36
N LEU A 14 -2.78 16.48 15.62
CA LEU A 14 -1.77 15.64 16.27
C LEU A 14 -2.21 14.18 16.35
N LEU A 15 -3.45 13.93 16.81
CA LEU A 15 -4.00 12.58 16.88
C LEU A 15 -4.06 11.92 15.49
N LEU A 16 -4.54 12.65 14.49
CA LEU A 16 -4.58 12.15 13.11
C LEU A 16 -3.18 11.84 12.59
N ALA A 17 -2.19 12.69 12.83
CA ALA A 17 -0.81 12.46 12.40
C ALA A 17 -0.18 11.22 13.06
N VAL A 18 -0.45 10.99 14.34
CA VAL A 18 0.03 9.78 15.06
C VAL A 18 -0.66 8.54 14.50
N VAL A 19 -1.97 8.57 14.31
CA VAL A 19 -2.74 7.43 13.78
C VAL A 19 -2.35 7.13 12.34
N SER A 20 -2.32 8.13 11.46
CA SER A 20 -2.05 7.96 10.03
C SER A 20 -0.58 7.74 9.70
N GLY A 21 0.33 8.12 10.61
CA GLY A 21 1.78 8.03 10.42
C GLY A 21 2.38 6.93 11.29
N ALA A 22 2.53 7.22 12.58
CA ALA A 22 3.27 6.36 13.51
C ALA A 22 2.62 4.97 13.66
N LEU A 23 1.30 4.91 13.81
CA LEU A 23 0.59 3.64 14.01
C LEU A 23 0.53 2.80 12.72
N THR A 24 -0.04 3.34 11.64
CA THR A 24 -0.15 2.62 10.35
C THR A 24 1.20 2.19 9.81
N SER A 25 2.21 3.08 9.80
CA SER A 25 3.55 2.76 9.29
C SER A 25 4.29 1.82 10.23
N GLY A 26 4.21 2.07 11.55
CA GLY A 26 4.85 1.22 12.55
C GLY A 26 4.36 -0.22 12.48
N LEU A 27 3.04 -0.41 12.40
CA LEU A 27 2.44 -1.73 12.24
C LEU A 27 2.80 -2.37 10.89
N GLY A 28 2.78 -1.58 9.80
CA GLY A 28 3.18 -2.06 8.48
C GLY A 28 4.62 -2.59 8.45
N TYR A 29 5.57 -1.83 9.00
CA TYR A 29 6.97 -2.26 9.08
C TYR A 29 7.18 -3.43 10.03
N ALA A 30 6.52 -3.43 11.19
CA ALA A 30 6.61 -4.54 12.14
C ALA A 30 6.13 -5.85 11.50
N LEU A 31 4.99 -5.82 10.81
CA LEU A 31 4.47 -6.97 10.08
C LEU A 31 5.41 -7.37 8.93
N TRP A 32 5.85 -6.41 8.12
CA TRP A 32 6.72 -6.68 6.97
C TRP A 32 8.02 -7.36 7.39
N TYR A 33 8.69 -6.85 8.42
CA TYR A 33 9.93 -7.45 8.93
C TYR A 33 9.70 -8.78 9.65
N ALA A 34 8.51 -9.03 10.20
CA ALA A 34 8.16 -10.34 10.73
C ALA A 34 7.99 -11.39 9.62
N ILE A 35 7.38 -11.04 8.48
CA ILE A 35 7.06 -12.01 7.41
C ILE A 35 8.17 -12.16 6.36
N LEU A 36 8.93 -11.10 6.07
CA LEU A 36 9.92 -11.06 4.99
C LEU A 36 10.96 -12.19 5.07
N PRO A 37 11.52 -12.55 6.24
CA PRO A 37 12.46 -13.66 6.35
C PRO A 37 11.86 -15.01 5.90
N GLY A 38 10.57 -15.24 6.18
CA GLY A 38 9.86 -16.46 5.77
C GLY A 38 9.49 -16.51 4.29
N LEU A 39 9.36 -15.34 3.65
CA LEU A 39 9.08 -15.23 2.21
C LEU A 39 10.36 -15.34 1.37
N GLY A 40 11.47 -14.77 1.85
CA GLY A 40 12.68 -14.56 1.07
C GLY A 40 12.59 -13.37 0.11
N ALA A 41 13.74 -12.83 -0.29
CA ALA A 41 13.83 -11.57 -1.03
C ALA A 41 13.04 -11.56 -2.35
N ALA A 42 13.11 -12.64 -3.13
CA ALA A 42 12.43 -12.72 -4.43
C ALA A 42 10.90 -12.69 -4.28
N ARG A 43 10.32 -13.52 -3.40
CA ARG A 43 8.87 -13.54 -3.17
C ARG A 43 8.40 -12.26 -2.50
N GLY A 44 9.20 -11.69 -1.60
CA GLY A 44 8.94 -10.38 -1.01
C GLY A 44 8.85 -9.27 -2.07
N GLY A 45 9.80 -9.23 -3.01
CA GLY A 45 9.78 -8.28 -4.12
C GLY A 45 8.55 -8.43 -5.01
N VAL A 46 8.16 -9.67 -5.34
CA VAL A 46 6.94 -9.94 -6.13
C VAL A 46 5.69 -9.53 -5.36
N ALA A 47 5.61 -9.79 -4.05
CA ALA A 47 4.49 -9.37 -3.22
C ALA A 47 4.32 -7.84 -3.21
N GLN A 48 5.40 -7.07 -3.30
CA GLN A 48 5.36 -5.61 -3.34
C GLN A 48 4.62 -5.06 -4.57
N LEU A 49 4.55 -5.83 -5.67
CA LEU A 49 3.79 -5.45 -6.86
C LEU A 49 2.28 -5.34 -6.58
N THR A 50 1.78 -5.96 -5.50
CA THR A 50 0.37 -5.87 -5.11
C THR A 50 0.02 -4.55 -4.41
N VAL A 51 1.00 -3.84 -3.84
CA VAL A 51 0.76 -2.63 -3.02
C VAL A 51 0.07 -1.50 -3.81
N PRO A 52 0.50 -1.15 -5.03
CA PRO A 52 -0.20 -0.12 -5.81
C PRO A 52 -1.66 -0.47 -6.13
N VAL A 53 -1.95 -1.76 -6.36
CA VAL A 53 -3.32 -2.23 -6.62
C VAL A 53 -4.21 -2.06 -5.39
N ILE A 54 -3.69 -2.42 -4.21
CA ILE A 54 -4.40 -2.24 -2.93
C ILE A 54 -4.61 -0.76 -2.63
N ALA A 55 -3.59 0.09 -2.83
CA ALA A 55 -3.67 1.52 -2.60
C ALA A 55 -4.75 2.19 -3.46
N LEU A 56 -4.78 1.87 -4.77
CA LEU A 56 -5.79 2.37 -5.70
C LEU A 56 -7.19 1.86 -5.34
N ALA A 57 -7.35 0.59 -4.97
CA ALA A 57 -8.63 0.07 -4.49
C ALA A 57 -9.12 0.82 -3.24
N GLY A 58 -8.21 1.15 -2.32
CA GLY A 58 -8.51 2.03 -1.18
C GLY A 58 -8.93 3.43 -1.59
N GLY A 59 -8.27 4.04 -2.58
CA GLY A 59 -8.67 5.33 -3.16
C GLY A 59 -10.10 5.31 -3.72
N MET A 60 -10.49 4.23 -4.40
CA MET A 60 -11.86 4.07 -4.91
C MET A 60 -12.87 3.94 -3.76
N ALA A 61 -12.54 3.11 -2.77
CA ALA A 61 -13.45 2.80 -1.65
C ALA A 61 -13.65 3.99 -0.69
N PHE A 62 -12.58 4.72 -0.39
CA PHE A 62 -12.58 5.75 0.66
C PHE A 62 -12.51 7.19 0.13
N LEU A 63 -11.90 7.40 -1.04
CA LEU A 63 -11.73 8.74 -1.63
C LEU A 63 -12.68 8.99 -2.82
N GLY A 64 -13.47 7.99 -3.21
CA GLY A 64 -14.43 8.10 -4.32
C GLY A 64 -13.77 8.22 -5.69
N GLU A 65 -12.54 7.72 -5.85
CA GLU A 65 -11.89 7.67 -7.16
C GLU A 65 -12.66 6.77 -8.13
N ALA A 66 -12.75 7.20 -9.40
CA ALA A 66 -13.51 6.48 -10.42
C ALA A 66 -12.86 5.13 -10.76
N LEU A 67 -13.68 4.08 -10.79
CA LEU A 67 -13.28 2.79 -11.34
C LEU A 67 -13.12 2.93 -12.86
N THR A 68 -11.90 2.75 -13.36
CA THR A 68 -11.62 2.82 -14.80
C THR A 68 -11.31 1.44 -15.37
N LEU A 69 -11.64 1.21 -16.65
CA LEU A 69 -11.23 -0.01 -17.36
C LEU A 69 -9.72 -0.18 -17.38
N ARG A 70 -8.96 0.92 -17.48
CA ARG A 70 -7.49 0.90 -17.41
C ARG A 70 -7.01 0.33 -16.08
N PHE A 71 -7.61 0.74 -14.96
CA PHE A 71 -7.30 0.17 -13.65
C PHE A 71 -7.63 -1.32 -13.61
N LEU A 72 -8.82 -1.73 -14.07
CA LEU A 72 -9.22 -3.13 -14.04
C LEU A 72 -8.22 -4.02 -14.80
N VAL A 73 -7.85 -3.62 -16.01
CA VAL A 73 -6.87 -4.35 -16.84
C VAL A 73 -5.49 -4.34 -16.19
N ALA A 74 -5.01 -3.20 -15.70
CA ALA A 74 -3.71 -3.12 -15.04
C ALA A 74 -3.65 -3.99 -13.78
N SER A 75 -4.70 -3.98 -12.95
CA SER A 75 -4.81 -4.81 -11.74
C SER A 75 -4.82 -6.30 -12.09
N VAL A 76 -5.56 -6.71 -13.11
CA VAL A 76 -5.56 -8.11 -13.58
C VAL A 76 -4.16 -8.53 -14.07
N LEU A 77 -3.48 -7.69 -14.85
CA LEU A 77 -2.13 -7.99 -15.32
C LEU A 77 -1.12 -8.10 -14.18
N VAL A 78 -1.15 -7.17 -13.23
CA VAL A 78 -0.25 -7.16 -12.07
C VAL A 78 -0.52 -8.38 -11.18
N LEU A 79 -1.77 -8.61 -10.79
CA LEU A 79 -2.13 -9.74 -9.92
C LEU A 79 -1.91 -11.08 -10.61
N GLY A 80 -2.19 -11.17 -11.92
CA GLY A 80 -1.89 -12.35 -12.73
C GLY A 80 -0.39 -12.65 -12.78
N GLY A 81 0.45 -11.63 -12.97
CA GLY A 81 1.91 -11.76 -12.92
C GLY A 81 2.42 -12.20 -11.55
N VAL A 82 1.88 -11.63 -10.46
CA VAL A 82 2.19 -12.04 -9.09
C VAL A 82 1.82 -13.50 -8.84
N ALA A 83 0.62 -13.93 -9.25
CA ALA A 83 0.18 -15.32 -9.13
C ALA A 83 1.11 -16.26 -9.91
N PHE A 84 1.43 -15.93 -11.17
CA PHE A 84 2.35 -16.71 -12.00
C PHE A 84 3.75 -16.85 -11.39
N ALA A 85 4.27 -15.78 -10.77
CA ALA A 85 5.61 -15.77 -10.18
C ALA A 85 5.68 -16.46 -8.80
N THR A 86 4.56 -16.64 -8.11
CA THR A 86 4.52 -17.19 -6.74
C THR A 86 4.00 -18.62 -6.67
N LEU A 87 3.18 -19.05 -7.64
CA LEU A 87 2.63 -20.41 -7.65
C LEU A 87 3.74 -21.46 -7.85
N PRO A 88 3.70 -22.58 -7.10
CA PRO A 88 4.62 -23.69 -7.32
C PRO A 88 4.46 -24.22 -8.75
N ARG A 89 5.55 -24.27 -9.50
CA ARG A 89 5.57 -25.01 -10.77
C ARG A 89 5.46 -26.49 -10.41
N ARG A 90 4.33 -27.11 -10.72
CA ARG A 90 4.22 -28.57 -10.71
C ARG A 90 5.12 -29.08 -11.85
N ALA A 91 6.25 -29.68 -11.47
CA ALA A 91 7.11 -30.45 -12.36
C ALA A 91 6.48 -31.82 -12.61
#